data_AF-A0A7V1PR02-F1
#
_entry.id   AF-A0A7V1PR02-F1
#
_cell.length_a   1.000
_cell.length_b   1.000
_cell.length_c   1.000
_cell.angle_alpha   90.00
_cell.angle_beta   90.00
_cell.angle_gamma   90.00
#
_symmetry.space_group_name_H-M   'P 1'
#
loop_
_entity.id
_entity.type
_entity.pdbx_description
1 polymer ?
#
loop_
_entity_poly.entity_id
_entity_poly.type
_entity_poly.pdbx_seq_one_letter_code
_entity_poly.pdbx_strand_id
1 'polypeptide(L)'
;MRKTKKDIEEIMENLKPPTIDVNQHQREFRITLLNTKKSAVAGAILLILPFLFLSGVILKHYLHIDLWLLTSVYEWIGNLDRLYGDNSIINWIIRILLLFGPLIAIGVNLLSITHLRYEKNVKEIVLSFKLRWQNVLIILICSIIFSIFFVYIILENLN
;
A
#
# COMPACT_ATOMS: atom_id res chain seq x y z
N MET A 1 -7.67 26.37 -54.00
CA MET A 1 -6.26 26.00 -54.30
C MET A 1 -6.21 24.48 -54.41
N ARG A 2 -6.10 23.92 -55.62
CA ARG A 2 -6.22 22.48 -55.92
C ARG A 2 -4.83 21.86 -55.79
N LYS A 3 -4.53 21.13 -54.71
CA LYS A 3 -3.23 20.44 -54.57
C LYS A 3 -3.08 19.43 -55.72
N THR A 4 -1.93 19.48 -56.39
CA THR A 4 -1.63 18.67 -57.57
C THR A 4 -1.27 17.26 -57.10
N LYS A 5 -1.55 16.23 -57.90
CA LYS A 5 -1.28 14.83 -57.55
C LYS A 5 0.19 14.59 -57.13
N LYS A 6 1.11 15.33 -57.77
CA LYS A 6 2.54 15.38 -57.42
C LYS A 6 2.82 15.88 -56.00
N ASP A 7 2.11 16.90 -55.55
CA ASP A 7 2.29 17.46 -54.20
C ASP A 7 1.87 16.44 -53.12
N ILE A 8 0.90 15.57 -53.43
CA ILE A 8 0.44 14.53 -52.51
C ILE A 8 1.45 13.36 -52.50
N GLU A 9 1.96 12.96 -53.66
CA GLU A 9 3.00 11.94 -53.78
C GLU A 9 4.28 12.35 -53.03
N GLU A 10 4.74 13.59 -53.18
CA GLU A 10 5.93 14.08 -52.47
C GLU A 10 5.74 14.14 -50.94
N ILE A 11 4.53 14.46 -50.47
CA ILE A 11 4.20 14.42 -49.04
C ILE A 11 4.15 12.97 -48.52
N MET A 12 3.62 12.04 -49.32
CA MET A 12 3.54 10.62 -48.95
C MET A 12 4.91 9.94 -48.96
N GLU A 13 5.80 10.34 -49.87
CA GLU A 13 7.16 9.80 -49.99
C GLU A 13 8.08 10.30 -48.86
N ASN A 14 7.82 11.50 -48.32
CA ASN A 14 8.56 12.08 -47.20
C ASN A 14 7.95 11.81 -45.82
N LEU A 15 6.82 11.10 -45.74
CA LEU A 15 6.24 10.68 -44.47
C LEU A 15 7.08 9.54 -43.89
N LYS A 16 8.05 9.90 -43.04
CA LYS A 16 8.76 8.93 -42.20
C LYS A 16 7.72 8.12 -41.41
N PRO A 17 7.76 6.78 -41.48
CA PRO A 17 6.85 5.97 -40.70
C PRO A 17 7.00 6.34 -39.22
N PRO A 18 5.90 6.42 -38.45
CA PRO A 18 6.00 6.70 -37.03
C PRO A 18 6.81 5.57 -36.40
N THR A 19 8.06 5.84 -36.02
CA THR A 19 8.88 4.92 -35.26
C THR A 19 8.27 4.86 -33.86
N ILE A 20 7.43 3.86 -33.63
CA ILE A 20 6.90 3.56 -32.30
C ILE A 20 8.12 3.22 -31.44
N ASP A 21 8.50 4.14 -30.55
CA ASP A 21 9.57 3.91 -29.59
C ASP A 21 9.09 2.90 -28.55
N VAL A 22 9.25 1.62 -28.89
CA VAL A 22 8.86 0.47 -28.05
C VAL A 22 9.53 0.52 -26.68
N ASN A 23 10.68 1.20 -26.59
CA ASN A 23 11.49 1.32 -25.39
C ASN A 23 10.84 2.24 -24.35
N GLN A 24 10.22 3.35 -24.77
CA GLN A 24 9.49 4.22 -23.85
C GLN A 24 8.30 3.51 -23.20
N HIS A 25 7.52 2.77 -23.97
CA HIS A 25 6.34 2.05 -23.45
C HIS A 25 6.75 0.92 -22.48
N GLN A 26 7.78 0.13 -22.82
CA GLN A 26 8.31 -0.92 -21.94
C GLN A 26 8.91 -0.35 -20.64
N ARG A 27 9.54 0.82 -20.71
CA ARG A 27 10.14 1.49 -19.53
C ARG A 27 9.07 2.01 -18.57
N GLU A 28 7.99 2.59 -19.08
CA GLU A 28 6.84 2.97 -18.25
C GLU A 28 6.23 1.74 -17.55
N PHE A 29 6.02 0.64 -18.28
CA PHE A 29 5.53 -0.60 -17.69
C PHE A 29 6.44 -1.14 -16.59
N ARG A 30 7.76 -1.12 -16.79
CA ARG A 30 8.75 -1.63 -15.82
C ARG A 30 8.82 -0.77 -14.57
N ILE A 31 8.74 0.55 -14.69
CA ILE A 31 8.71 1.47 -13.56
C ILE A 31 7.43 1.26 -12.75
N THR A 32 6.27 1.14 -13.41
CA THR A 32 5.01 0.83 -12.75
C THR A 32 5.05 -0.52 -12.03
N LEU A 33 5.61 -1.57 -12.67
CA LEU A 33 5.72 -2.91 -12.07
C LEU A 33 6.64 -2.96 -10.85
N LEU A 34 7.80 -2.30 -10.91
CA LEU A 34 8.76 -2.27 -9.82
C LEU A 34 8.24 -1.46 -8.63
N ASN A 35 7.51 -0.38 -8.88
CA ASN A 35 6.93 0.43 -7.80
C ASN A 35 5.81 -0.33 -7.07
N THR A 36 5.01 -1.12 -7.80
CA THR A 36 3.92 -1.90 -7.18
C THR A 36 4.41 -2.99 -6.23
N LYS A 37 5.42 -3.79 -6.64
CA LYS A 37 5.96 -4.85 -5.76
C LYS A 37 6.55 -4.28 -4.48
N LYS A 38 7.23 -3.13 -4.58
CA LYS A 38 7.81 -2.43 -3.41
C LYS A 38 6.73 -1.95 -2.45
N SER A 39 5.63 -1.41 -2.95
CA SER A 39 4.48 -0.98 -2.13
C SER A 39 3.86 -2.15 -1.36
N ALA A 40 3.63 -3.29 -2.03
CA ALA A 40 3.11 -4.49 -1.37
C ALA A 40 4.06 -4.99 -0.26
N VAL A 41 5.37 -5.05 -0.53
CA VAL A 41 6.36 -5.45 0.48
C VAL A 41 6.42 -4.47 1.64
N ALA A 42 6.40 -3.16 1.38
CA ALA A 42 6.40 -2.15 2.44
C ALA A 42 5.14 -2.26 3.33
N GLY A 43 3.96 -2.46 2.72
CA GLY A 43 2.72 -2.70 3.46
C GLY A 43 2.76 -3.99 4.26
N ALA A 44 3.30 -5.07 3.70
CA ALA A 44 3.46 -6.33 4.41
C ALA A 44 4.39 -6.17 5.63
N ILE A 45 5.53 -5.49 5.50
CA ILE A 45 6.47 -5.24 6.60
C ILE A 45 5.79 -4.46 7.74
N LEU A 46 5.05 -3.40 7.41
CA LEU A 46 4.28 -2.61 8.38
C LEU A 46 3.22 -3.44 9.11
N LEU A 47 2.71 -4.49 8.47
CA LEU A 47 1.66 -5.36 9.00
C LEU A 47 2.18 -6.50 9.88
N ILE A 48 3.47 -6.87 9.78
CA ILE A 48 4.03 -8.01 10.54
C ILE A 48 3.77 -7.82 12.04
N LEU A 49 4.16 -6.69 12.62
CA LEU A 49 4.03 -6.46 14.05
C LEU A 49 2.56 -6.47 14.54
N PRO A 50 1.64 -5.64 13.99
CA PRO A 50 0.24 -5.64 14.44
C PRO A 50 -0.46 -6.98 14.20
N PHE A 51 -0.11 -7.70 13.13
CA PHE A 51 -0.65 -9.02 12.89
C PHE A 51 -0.17 -10.05 13.91
N LEU A 52 1.15 -10.10 14.21
CA LEU A 52 1.70 -11.01 15.21
C LEU A 52 1.13 -10.71 16.60
N PHE A 53 1.03 -9.44 16.98
CA PHE A 53 0.45 -9.02 18.25
C PHE A 53 -1.03 -9.45 18.35
N LEU A 54 -1.86 -9.10 17.37
CA LEU A 54 -3.28 -9.43 17.40
C LEU A 54 -3.52 -10.95 17.40
N SER A 55 -2.73 -11.69 16.61
CA SER A 55 -2.78 -13.15 16.62
C SER A 55 -2.41 -13.72 17.98
N GLY A 56 -1.38 -13.18 18.63
CA GLY A 56 -0.98 -13.56 19.99
C GLY A 56 -2.08 -13.29 21.02
N VAL A 57 -2.76 -12.13 20.93
CA VAL A 57 -3.93 -11.82 21.77
C VAL A 57 -5.04 -12.85 21.58
N ILE A 58 -5.42 -13.13 20.34
CA ILE A 58 -6.50 -14.08 20.01
C ILE A 58 -6.17 -15.49 20.50
N LEU A 59 -4.97 -15.97 20.18
CA LEU A 59 -4.54 -17.33 20.54
C LEU A 59 -4.47 -17.54 22.04
N LYS A 60 -3.87 -16.59 22.76
CA LYS A 60 -3.68 -16.73 24.20
C LYS A 60 -4.98 -16.54 24.97
N HIS A 61 -5.77 -15.52 24.64
CA HIS A 61 -6.97 -15.18 25.44
C HIS A 61 -8.22 -15.96 25.05
N TYR A 62 -8.42 -16.27 23.78
CA TYR A 62 -9.65 -16.91 23.31
C TYR A 62 -9.46 -18.40 23.09
N LEU A 63 -8.35 -18.80 22.47
CA LEU A 63 -8.11 -20.20 22.10
C LEU A 63 -7.35 -20.98 23.18
N HIS A 64 -6.72 -20.30 24.14
CA HIS A 64 -5.83 -20.91 25.14
C HIS A 64 -4.72 -21.77 24.51
N ILE A 65 -4.26 -21.38 23.31
CA ILE A 65 -3.19 -22.06 22.58
C ILE A 65 -1.91 -21.24 22.71
N ASP A 66 -0.86 -21.87 23.23
CA ASP A 66 0.47 -21.27 23.32
C ASP A 66 1.31 -21.60 22.08
N LEU A 67 1.16 -20.78 21.04
CA LEU A 67 2.11 -20.76 19.94
C LEU A 67 3.27 -19.84 20.29
N TRP A 68 4.43 -20.44 20.59
CA TRP A 68 5.63 -19.75 21.08
C TRP A 68 5.88 -18.41 20.35
N LEU A 69 5.99 -18.40 19.02
CA LEU A 69 6.35 -17.19 18.28
C LEU A 69 5.33 -16.04 18.46
N LEU A 70 4.03 -16.35 18.43
CA LEU A 70 2.95 -15.35 18.52
C LEU A 70 2.75 -14.87 19.96
N THR A 71 2.75 -15.82 20.90
CA THR A 71 2.63 -15.53 22.32
C THR A 71 3.84 -14.72 22.83
N SER A 72 5.04 -15.00 22.34
CA SER A 72 6.24 -14.22 22.70
C SER A 72 6.17 -12.76 22.27
N VAL A 73 5.67 -12.45 21.07
CA VAL A 73 5.54 -11.05 20.62
C VAL A 73 4.51 -10.31 21.48
N TYR A 74 3.38 -10.94 21.77
CA TYR A 74 2.36 -10.41 22.66
C TYR A 74 2.92 -10.15 24.08
N GLU A 75 3.57 -11.15 24.68
CA GLU A 75 4.15 -11.04 26.02
C GLU A 75 5.28 -10.03 26.08
N TRP A 76 6.10 -9.94 25.04
CA TRP A 76 7.17 -8.96 24.95
C TRP A 76 6.61 -7.54 24.95
N ILE A 77 5.59 -7.26 24.14
CA ILE A 77 4.91 -5.95 24.12
C ILE A 77 4.28 -5.67 25.50
N GLY A 78 3.57 -6.64 26.08
CA GLY A 78 2.96 -6.47 27.41
C GLY A 78 3.98 -6.25 28.53
N ASN A 79 5.14 -6.91 28.47
CA ASN A 79 6.23 -6.69 29.43
C ASN A 79 6.89 -5.33 29.25
N LEU A 80 7.11 -4.87 28.02
CA LEU A 80 7.63 -3.52 27.75
C LEU A 80 6.69 -2.45 28.28
N ASP A 81 5.38 -2.62 28.09
CA ASP A 81 4.37 -1.70 28.59
C ASP A 81 4.39 -1.63 30.13
N ARG A 82 4.51 -2.78 30.82
CA ARG A 82 4.64 -2.85 32.29
C ARG A 82 5.95 -2.27 32.83
N LEU A 83 7.07 -2.53 32.17
CA LEU A 83 8.40 -2.13 32.65
C LEU A 83 8.67 -0.64 32.47
N TYR A 84 8.22 -0.08 31.35
CA TYR A 84 8.58 1.27 30.96
C TYR A 84 7.41 2.26 30.99
N GLY A 85 6.17 1.77 31.00
CA GLY A 85 4.97 2.58 31.05
C GLY A 85 4.90 3.65 29.96
N ASP A 86 4.23 4.76 30.25
CA ASP A 86 4.02 5.86 29.32
C ASP A 86 5.25 6.76 29.12
N ASN A 87 6.27 6.61 29.97
CA ASN A 87 7.47 7.45 29.97
C ASN A 87 8.50 7.03 28.91
N SER A 88 8.32 5.88 28.26
CA SER A 88 9.26 5.39 27.25
C SER A 88 8.82 5.72 25.84
N ILE A 89 9.74 6.33 25.12
CA ILE A 89 9.63 6.61 23.68
C ILE A 89 9.40 5.31 22.89
N ILE A 90 10.03 4.21 23.30
CA ILE A 90 9.89 2.91 22.61
C ILE A 90 8.45 2.42 22.70
N ASN A 91 7.80 2.56 23.86
CA ASN A 91 6.42 2.13 24.05
C ASN A 91 5.46 2.96 23.19
N TRP A 92 5.68 4.27 23.12
CA TRP A 92 4.94 5.16 22.21
C TRP A 92 5.12 4.78 20.74
N ILE A 93 6.34 4.44 20.32
CA ILE A 93 6.60 3.98 18.94
C ILE A 93 5.82 2.68 18.66
N ILE A 94 5.82 1.72 19.58
CA ILE A 94 5.09 0.46 19.41
C ILE A 94 3.58 0.73 19.33
N ARG A 95 3.01 1.53 20.24
CA ARG A 95 1.57 1.89 20.24
C ARG A 95 1.16 2.58 18.94
N ILE A 96 1.96 3.57 18.49
CA ILE A 96 1.72 4.27 17.22
C ILE A 96 1.83 3.29 16.04
N LEU A 97 2.82 2.40 16.05
CA LEU A 97 3.01 1.42 14.98
C LEU A 97 1.87 0.39 14.92
N LEU A 98 1.37 -0.08 16.07
CA LEU A 98 0.25 -1.00 16.13
C LEU A 98 -1.04 -0.37 15.60
N LEU A 99 -1.30 0.90 15.95
CA LEU A 99 -2.52 1.61 15.56
C LEU A 99 -2.45 2.16 14.13
N PHE A 100 -1.40 2.92 13.81
CA PHE A 100 -1.27 3.63 12.54
C PHE A 100 -0.52 2.82 11.48
N GLY A 101 0.23 1.79 11.84
CA GLY A 101 0.94 0.92 10.88
C GLY A 101 0.00 0.33 9.82
N PRO A 102 -1.13 -0.29 10.20
CA PRO A 102 -2.15 -0.77 9.25
C PRO A 102 -2.70 0.36 8.35
N LEU A 103 -2.93 1.55 8.91
CA LEU A 103 -3.44 2.70 8.16
C LEU A 103 -2.44 3.21 7.10
N ILE A 104 -1.15 3.31 7.48
CA ILE A 104 -0.07 3.67 6.56
C ILE A 104 0.07 2.60 5.47
N ALA A 105 -0.01 1.32 5.82
CA ALA A 105 0.03 0.22 4.87
C ALA A 105 -1.13 0.27 3.86
N ILE A 106 -2.35 0.65 4.30
CA ILE A 106 -3.49 0.91 3.40
C ILE A 106 -3.15 2.05 2.44
N GLY A 107 -2.68 3.19 2.97
CA GLY A 107 -2.34 4.36 2.15
C GLY A 107 -1.28 4.06 1.08
N VAL A 108 -0.20 3.38 1.47
CA VAL A 108 0.88 2.99 0.55
C VAL A 108 0.39 2.02 -0.53
N ASN A 109 -0.47 1.06 -0.18
CA ASN A 109 -1.01 0.10 -1.14
C ASN A 109 -2.07 0.73 -2.06
N LEU A 110 -2.89 1.64 -1.55
CA LEU A 110 -3.89 2.37 -2.31
C LEU A 110 -3.24 3.32 -3.31
N LEU A 111 -2.18 4.04 -2.89
CA LEU A 111 -1.38 4.89 -3.77
C LEU A 111 -0.73 4.08 -4.90
N SER A 112 -0.38 2.82 -4.64
CA SER A 112 0.17 1.95 -5.69
C SER A 112 -0.89 1.40 -6.65
N ILE A 113 -2.16 1.38 -6.28
CA ILE A 113 -3.26 0.98 -7.17
C ILE A 113 -3.74 2.20 -7.98
N THR A 114 -3.60 3.40 -7.41
CA THR A 114 -4.13 4.66 -7.97
C THR A 114 -3.03 5.41 -8.71
N HIS A 115 -3.14 5.49 -10.03
CA HIS A 115 -2.26 6.32 -10.85
C HIS A 115 -2.97 7.61 -11.22
N LEU A 116 -2.50 8.72 -10.66
CA LEU A 116 -3.01 10.05 -10.96
C LEU A 116 -2.12 10.68 -12.04
N ARG A 117 -2.65 10.83 -13.26
CA ARG A 117 -1.99 11.58 -14.34
C ARG A 117 -2.70 12.92 -14.50
N TYR A 118 -1.96 14.01 -14.36
CA TYR A 118 -2.48 15.35 -14.64
C TYR A 118 -2.11 15.73 -16.08
N GLU A 119 -3.12 15.83 -16.94
CA GLU A 119 -2.91 16.20 -18.34
C GLU A 119 -3.03 17.73 -18.47
N LYS A 120 -1.87 18.41 -18.51
CA LYS A 120 -1.80 19.89 -18.54
C LYS A 120 -2.51 20.51 -19.75
N ASN A 121 -2.54 19.78 -20.87
CA ASN A 121 -3.12 20.27 -22.13
C ASN A 121 -4.65 20.34 -22.10
N VAL A 122 -5.29 19.46 -21.33
CA VAL A 122 -6.76 19.37 -21.24
C VAL A 122 -7.27 19.88 -19.90
N LYS A 123 -6.37 20.17 -18.93
CA LYS A 123 -6.68 20.49 -17.53
C LYS A 123 -7.55 19.42 -16.85
N GLU A 124 -7.32 18.16 -17.21
CA GLU A 124 -8.05 17.02 -16.68
C GLU A 124 -7.15 16.15 -15.79
N ILE A 125 -7.75 15.63 -14.72
CA ILE A 125 -7.14 14.62 -13.86
C ILE A 125 -7.60 13.27 -14.38
N VAL A 126 -6.70 12.54 -15.06
CA VAL A 126 -6.94 11.17 -15.49
C VAL A 126 -6.53 10.26 -14.35
N LEU A 127 -7.53 9.64 -13.72
CA LEU A 127 -7.34 8.74 -12.60
C LEU A 127 -7.50 7.30 -13.07
N SER A 128 -6.41 6.55 -13.04
CA SER A 128 -6.35 5.17 -13.52
C SER A 128 -6.17 4.21 -12.35
N PHE A 129 -7.11 3.26 -12.19
CA PHE A 129 -7.01 2.22 -11.17
C PHE A 129 -6.45 0.93 -11.77
N LYS A 130 -5.27 0.50 -11.29
CA LYS A 130 -4.66 -0.78 -11.66
C LYS A 130 -4.82 -1.76 -10.51
N LEU A 131 -5.93 -2.48 -10.50
CA LEU A 131 -6.21 -3.49 -9.48
C LEU A 131 -5.16 -4.60 -9.51
N ARG A 132 -4.49 -4.78 -8.37
CA ARG A 132 -3.58 -5.91 -8.13
C ARG A 132 -4.00 -6.64 -6.87
N TRP A 133 -4.25 -7.94 -7.01
CA TRP A 133 -4.72 -8.77 -5.92
C TRP A 133 -3.83 -8.73 -4.67
N GLN A 134 -2.50 -8.64 -4.81
CA GLN A 134 -1.58 -8.55 -3.67
C GLN A 134 -1.83 -7.28 -2.83
N ASN A 135 -1.90 -6.12 -3.48
CA ASN A 135 -2.16 -4.85 -2.79
C ASN A 135 -3.58 -4.80 -2.21
N VAL A 136 -4.57 -5.32 -2.94
CA VAL A 136 -5.96 -5.39 -2.47
C VAL A 136 -6.07 -6.29 -1.23
N LEU A 137 -5.39 -7.44 -1.22
CA LEU A 137 -5.37 -8.35 -0.08
C LEU A 137 -4.72 -7.68 1.14
N ILE A 138 -3.61 -6.97 0.96
CA ILE A 138 -2.98 -6.21 2.06
C ILE A 138 -3.94 -5.15 2.60
N ILE A 139 -4.58 -4.37 1.73
CA ILE A 139 -5.56 -3.35 2.14
C ILE A 139 -6.68 -3.98 2.97
N LEU A 140 -7.20 -5.13 2.54
CA LEU A 140 -8.29 -5.82 3.24
C LEU A 140 -7.86 -6.31 4.62
N ILE A 141 -6.71 -6.98 4.74
CA ILE A 141 -6.20 -7.45 6.03
C ILE A 141 -5.90 -6.25 6.96
N CYS A 142 -5.24 -5.21 6.45
CA CYS A 142 -5.00 -3.98 7.23
C CYS A 142 -6.30 -3.35 7.72
N SER A 143 -7.34 -3.33 6.88
CA SER A 143 -8.63 -2.74 7.24
C SER A 143 -9.30 -3.51 8.38
N ILE A 144 -9.22 -4.85 8.36
CA ILE A 144 -9.73 -5.69 9.45
C ILE A 144 -8.95 -5.42 10.74
N ILE A 145 -7.62 -5.47 10.69
CA ILE A 145 -6.76 -5.25 11.87
C ILE A 145 -7.02 -3.86 12.47
N PHE A 146 -7.03 -2.82 11.62
CA PHE A 146 -7.32 -1.46 12.05
C PHE A 146 -8.70 -1.34 12.68
N SER A 147 -9.72 -1.94 12.07
CA SER A 147 -11.08 -1.92 12.61
C SER A 147 -11.16 -2.56 13.99
N ILE A 148 -10.46 -3.67 14.22
CA ILE A 148 -10.43 -4.34 15.53
C ILE A 148 -9.80 -3.41 16.59
N PHE A 149 -8.64 -2.81 16.31
CA PHE A 149 -8.02 -1.86 17.23
C PHE A 149 -8.88 -0.62 17.46
N PHE A 150 -9.51 -0.09 16.40
CA PHE A 150 -10.35 1.09 16.48
C PHE A 150 -11.60 0.84 17.34
N VAL A 151 -12.27 -0.29 17.16
CA VAL A 151 -13.40 -0.70 17.99
C VAL A 151 -12.95 -0.89 19.44
N TYR A 152 -11.80 -1.53 19.68
CA TYR A 152 -11.26 -1.71 21.02
C TYR A 152 -11.04 -0.35 21.73
N ILE A 153 -10.44 0.64 21.05
CA ILE A 153 -10.24 1.99 21.60
C ILE A 153 -11.57 2.68 21.91
N ILE A 154 -12.56 2.57 21.02
CA ILE A 154 -13.89 3.16 21.26
C ILE A 154 -14.54 2.53 22.49
N LEU A 155 -14.50 1.20 22.60
CA LEU A 155 -15.10 0.49 23.73
C LEU A 155 -14.42 0.85 25.05
N GLU A 156 -13.09 0.96 25.06
CA GLU A 156 -12.32 1.34 26.24
C GLU A 156 -12.57 2.80 26.66
N ASN A 157 -12.86 3.70 25.73
CA ASN A 157 -13.16 5.10 26.04
C ASN A 157 -14.65 5.35 26.39
N LEU A 158 -15.55 4.41 26.11
CA LEU A 158 -16.97 4.51 26.45
C LEU A 158 -17.30 3.90 27.83
N ASN A 159 -16.40 3.09 28.38
CA ASN A 159 -16.55 2.39 29.65
C ASN A 159 -15.82 3.13 30.78
#